data_AF-A0A937BTP9-F1
#
_entry.id   AF-A0A937BTP9-F1
#
_cell.length_a   1.000
_cell.length_b   1.000
_cell.length_c   1.000
_cell.angle_alpha   90.00
_cell.angle_beta   90.00
_cell.angle_gamma   90.00
#
_symmetry.space_group_name_H-M   'P 1'
#
loop_
_entity.id
_entity.type
_entity.pdbx_description
1 polymer ?
#
loop_
_entity_poly.entity_id
_entity_poly.type
_entity_poly.pdbx_seq_one_letter_code
_entity_poly.pdbx_strand_id
1 'polypeptide(L)'
;MEIILPPKRNIRLSNASVPCIISTILFFCKNVLGTNTIPTGIYASFFNETDPASLFFKYDLRIIYKGSFIYLINKTNAFDTTYTIRLNSQNRPIAAYGDEDLQKFQFRYKNNRLVAIDWENYFVDSCVYDSYGNILSIKENGAGIGYTFGYDYSRKGKYQYYQDELRTVDNGFTLLCYLGLFPELNPVNVRTYVRLGPDSGMAYWLRYLINHEFDDKGRLIKYGITSNPGSEAYIIL
;
A
#
# COMPACT_ATOMS: atom_id res chain seq x y z
N MET A 1 43.29 17.28 -23.65
CA MET A 1 42.31 16.20 -23.86
C MET A 1 40.98 16.72 -23.34
N GLU A 2 40.19 17.32 -24.23
CA GLU A 2 38.88 17.91 -23.94
C GLU A 2 37.81 16.82 -24.00
N ILE A 3 36.97 16.75 -22.96
CA ILE A 3 35.79 15.87 -22.93
C ILE A 3 34.61 16.67 -23.45
N ILE A 4 34.15 16.32 -24.65
CA ILE A 4 32.93 16.86 -25.27
C ILE A 4 31.74 16.09 -24.68
N LEU A 5 30.82 16.80 -24.01
CA LEU A 5 29.56 16.23 -23.55
C LEU A 5 28.49 16.29 -24.64
N PRO A 6 27.63 15.25 -24.79
CA PRO A 6 26.60 15.23 -25.82
C PRO A 6 25.43 16.19 -25.51
N PRO A 7 24.68 16.64 -26.54
CA PRO A 7 23.66 17.67 -26.40
C PRO A 7 22.38 17.17 -25.72
N LYS A 8 21.77 18.02 -24.89
CA LYS A 8 20.45 17.80 -24.27
C LYS A 8 19.36 17.70 -25.35
N ARG A 9 18.63 16.58 -25.38
CA ARG A 9 17.38 16.46 -26.16
C ARG A 9 16.23 17.10 -25.40
N ASN A 10 15.59 18.09 -26.02
CA ASN A 10 14.28 18.58 -25.62
C ASN A 10 13.20 17.58 -26.09
N ILE A 11 12.43 17.04 -25.16
CA ILE A 11 11.26 16.19 -25.48
C ILE A 11 10.01 17.07 -25.44
N ARG A 12 9.35 17.23 -26.59
CA ARG A 12 7.98 17.75 -26.68
C ARG A 12 7.01 16.68 -26.19
N LEU A 13 6.10 17.03 -25.28
CA LEU A 13 4.97 16.19 -24.90
C LEU A 13 3.85 16.34 -25.95
N SER A 14 3.49 15.24 -26.61
CA SER A 14 2.29 15.16 -27.45
C SER A 14 1.13 14.52 -26.66
N ASN A 15 -0.06 15.07 -26.85
CA ASN A 15 -1.33 14.61 -26.29
C ASN A 15 -1.74 13.24 -26.89
N ALA A 16 -1.19 12.15 -26.35
CA ALA A 16 -1.62 10.80 -26.68
C ALA A 16 -2.13 10.09 -25.42
N SER A 17 -3.37 9.61 -25.48
CA SER A 17 -4.00 8.71 -24.53
C SER A 17 -3.15 7.46 -24.31
N VAL A 18 -2.58 7.33 -23.11
CA VAL A 18 -1.77 6.16 -22.70
C VAL A 18 -2.70 5.09 -22.14
N PRO A 19 -2.74 3.86 -22.70
CA PRO A 19 -3.52 2.78 -22.16
C PRO A 19 -2.77 2.03 -21.04
N CYS A 20 -3.53 1.71 -20.00
CA CYS A 20 -3.48 0.50 -19.17
C CYS A 20 -2.14 0.07 -18.54
N ILE A 21 -2.03 0.25 -17.23
CA ILE A 21 -0.98 -0.29 -16.36
C ILE A 21 -1.38 -1.72 -15.97
N ILE A 22 -0.60 -2.71 -16.41
CA ILE A 22 -0.57 -4.02 -15.77
C ILE A 22 0.54 -3.95 -14.72
N SER A 23 0.16 -3.99 -13.45
CA SER A 23 1.08 -4.30 -12.37
C SER A 23 0.99 -5.81 -12.15
N THR A 24 1.91 -6.58 -12.75
CA THR A 24 2.02 -8.00 -12.40
C THR A 24 2.72 -8.09 -11.05
N ILE A 25 1.92 -8.33 -10.03
CA ILE A 25 2.41 -8.77 -8.74
C ILE A 25 2.56 -10.30 -8.80
N LEU A 26 3.80 -10.80 -8.68
CA LEU A 26 4.10 -12.23 -8.64
C LEU A 26 4.55 -12.62 -7.23
N PHE A 27 3.62 -13.10 -6.40
CA PHE A 27 3.93 -13.59 -5.06
C PHE A 27 3.88 -15.12 -4.96
N PHE A 28 5.02 -15.72 -4.62
CA PHE A 28 5.04 -17.08 -4.07
C PHE A 28 4.96 -17.02 -2.55
N CYS A 29 3.75 -17.00 -2.01
CA CYS A 29 3.52 -17.27 -0.60
C CYS A 29 3.30 -18.77 -0.40
N LYS A 30 4.33 -19.52 0.01
CA LYS A 30 4.10 -20.87 0.57
C LYS A 30 3.58 -20.70 1.99
N ASN A 31 2.30 -20.39 2.13
CA ASN A 31 1.61 -20.47 3.41
C ASN A 31 1.42 -21.95 3.76
N VAL A 32 2.23 -22.43 4.70
CA VAL A 32 1.87 -23.58 5.54
C VAL A 32 1.11 -23.01 6.73
N LEU A 33 -0.19 -22.77 6.57
CA LEU A 33 -1.06 -22.43 7.70
C LEU A 33 -1.60 -23.73 8.29
N GLY A 34 -1.09 -24.07 9.47
CA GLY A 34 -1.40 -25.28 10.23
C GLY A 34 -0.33 -25.64 11.27
N THR A 35 0.87 -25.08 11.17
CA THR A 35 1.97 -25.26 12.12
C THR A 35 2.49 -23.89 12.57
N ASN A 36 2.97 -23.77 13.81
CA ASN A 36 3.67 -22.60 14.38
C ASN A 36 5.00 -22.26 13.67
N THR A 37 5.11 -22.55 12.37
CA THR A 37 6.26 -22.26 11.53
C THR A 37 6.02 -20.94 10.83
N ILE A 38 6.77 -19.95 11.28
CA ILE A 38 6.84 -18.59 10.76
C ILE A 38 7.35 -18.64 9.30
N PRO A 39 6.67 -18.01 8.32
CA PRO A 39 7.20 -17.88 6.97
C PRO A 39 8.53 -17.12 6.99
N THR A 40 9.62 -17.76 6.56
CA THR A 40 10.99 -17.20 6.58
C THR A 40 11.38 -16.43 5.30
N GLY A 41 10.41 -16.15 4.42
CA GLY A 41 10.62 -15.30 3.24
C GLY A 41 9.30 -14.88 2.59
N ILE A 42 9.13 -13.58 2.37
CA ILE A 42 8.03 -13.00 1.57
C ILE A 42 8.69 -12.21 0.44
N TYR A 43 8.31 -12.50 -0.81
CA TYR A 43 8.90 -11.93 -2.02
C TYR A 43 8.05 -10.81 -2.59
N ALA A 44 8.31 -9.55 -2.25
CA ALA A 44 7.61 -8.42 -2.86
C ALA A 44 8.41 -7.84 -4.03
N SER A 45 7.76 -7.68 -5.18
CA SER A 45 8.28 -6.89 -6.29
C SER A 45 7.15 -6.04 -6.83
N PHE A 46 7.32 -4.73 -6.76
CA PHE A 46 6.39 -3.76 -7.32
C PHE A 46 6.93 -3.36 -8.70
N PHE A 47 6.11 -3.45 -9.74
CA PHE A 47 6.51 -3.04 -11.09
C PHE A 47 5.48 -2.07 -11.66
N ASN A 48 5.99 -1.06 -12.39
CA ASN A 48 5.22 -0.24 -13.30
C ASN A 48 5.74 -0.45 -14.72
N GLU A 49 4.94 -1.09 -15.56
CA GLU A 49 5.32 -1.44 -16.93
C GLU A 49 5.38 -0.22 -17.88
N THR A 50 4.82 0.93 -17.49
CA THR A 50 4.75 2.12 -18.36
C THR A 50 5.98 3.03 -18.31
N ASP A 51 6.85 2.84 -17.33
CA ASP A 51 8.13 3.55 -17.24
C ASP A 51 9.17 2.65 -16.53
N PRO A 52 10.09 1.99 -17.26
CA PRO A 52 11.15 1.18 -16.67
C PRO A 52 12.15 2.03 -15.84
N ALA A 53 12.08 3.36 -15.91
CA ALA A 53 12.81 4.28 -15.03
C ALA A 53 11.96 4.76 -13.83
N SER A 54 10.66 4.44 -13.77
CA SER A 54 9.85 4.73 -12.59
C SER A 54 10.22 3.77 -11.47
N LEU A 55 10.78 4.36 -10.42
CA LEU A 55 11.26 3.73 -9.20
C LEU A 55 10.12 3.02 -8.47
N PHE A 56 9.82 1.79 -8.85
CA PHE A 56 9.18 0.85 -7.94
C PHE A 56 10.29 -0.03 -7.38
N PHE A 57 10.60 0.21 -6.12
CA PHE A 57 11.71 -0.43 -5.42
C PHE A 57 11.51 -1.94 -5.38
N LYS A 58 12.45 -2.67 -5.96
CA LYS A 58 12.51 -4.13 -5.86
C LYS A 58 13.24 -4.49 -4.57
N TYR A 59 12.52 -4.49 -3.45
CA TYR A 59 13.08 -5.00 -2.22
C TYR A 59 12.94 -6.54 -2.17
N ASP A 60 14.05 -7.26 -2.38
CA ASP A 60 14.12 -8.69 -2.05
C ASP A 60 14.43 -8.82 -0.55
N LEU A 61 13.40 -9.06 0.26
CA LEU A 61 13.49 -8.95 1.72
C LEU A 61 13.34 -10.31 2.41
N ARG A 62 14.11 -10.50 3.47
CA ARG A 62 13.89 -11.51 4.51
C ARG A 62 13.19 -10.87 5.69
N ILE A 63 12.16 -11.52 6.21
CA ILE A 63 11.44 -11.08 7.41
C ILE A 63 11.95 -11.89 8.60
N ILE A 64 12.38 -11.20 9.66
CA ILE A 64 12.83 -11.82 10.91
C ILE A 64 11.99 -11.27 12.07
N TYR A 65 11.45 -12.17 12.88
CA TYR A 65 10.75 -11.82 14.13
C TYR A 65 11.69 -12.06 15.31
N LYS A 66 11.86 -11.07 16.19
CA LYS A 66 12.68 -11.19 17.39
C LYS A 66 12.13 -10.33 18.52
N GLY A 67 11.55 -10.97 19.52
CA GLY A 67 10.87 -10.28 20.63
C GLY A 67 9.75 -9.38 20.11
N SER A 68 9.71 -8.14 20.58
CA SER A 68 8.73 -7.13 20.15
C SER A 68 9.13 -6.39 18.86
N PHE A 69 9.86 -7.06 17.96
CA PHE A 69 10.35 -6.46 16.72
C PHE A 69 10.19 -7.39 15.51
N ILE A 70 9.93 -6.77 14.37
CA ILE A 70 10.01 -7.37 13.03
C ILE A 70 11.11 -6.61 12.26
N TYR A 71 12.01 -7.34 11.63
CA TYR A 71 13.08 -6.80 10.80
C TYR A 71 12.86 -7.25 9.36
N LEU A 72 12.85 -6.29 8.44
CA LEU A 72 12.95 -6.52 7.00
C LEU A 72 14.41 -6.30 6.62
N ILE A 73 15.06 -7.38 6.22
CA ILE A 73 16.50 -7.43 5.94
C ILE A 73 16.68 -7.69 4.45
N ASN A 74 17.58 -6.94 3.81
CA ASN A 74 17.95 -7.18 2.43
C ASN A 74 18.45 -8.62 2.26
N LYS A 75 17.83 -9.39 1.36
CA LYS A 75 18.18 -10.81 1.18
C LYS A 75 19.59 -10.99 0.66
N THR A 76 20.09 -10.04 -0.13
CA THR A 76 21.45 -10.09 -0.70
C THR A 76 22.52 -9.68 0.30
N ASN A 77 22.16 -8.96 1.37
CA ASN A 77 23.07 -8.56 2.44
C ASN A 77 22.37 -8.67 3.80
N ALA A 78 22.66 -9.74 4.55
CA ALA A 78 22.02 -10.01 5.84
C ALA A 78 22.32 -8.98 6.95
N PHE A 79 23.29 -8.08 6.74
CA PHE A 79 23.62 -7.00 7.67
C PHE A 79 22.91 -5.68 7.34
N ASP A 80 22.23 -5.62 6.19
CA ASP A 80 21.50 -4.45 5.72
C ASP A 80 20.03 -4.57 6.14
N THR A 81 19.70 -3.94 7.28
CA THR A 81 18.32 -3.87 7.78
C THR A 81 17.60 -2.71 7.11
N THR A 82 16.78 -3.02 6.12
CA THR A 82 15.99 -2.07 5.34
C THR A 82 14.86 -1.45 6.16
N TYR A 83 14.19 -2.25 7.01
CA TYR A 83 13.08 -1.76 7.83
C TYR A 83 13.01 -2.44 9.19
N THR A 84 12.76 -1.68 10.25
CA THR A 84 12.53 -2.19 11.60
C THR A 84 11.17 -1.75 12.09
N ILE A 85 10.35 -2.70 12.51
CA ILE A 85 9.00 -2.48 13.01
C ILE A 85 8.97 -2.89 14.48
N ARG A 86 8.55 -1.99 15.36
CA ARG A 86 8.37 -2.24 16.79
C ARG A 86 6.91 -2.58 17.07
N LEU A 87 6.69 -3.62 17.86
CA LEU A 87 5.38 -4.12 18.26
C LEU A 87 5.08 -3.78 19.71
N ASN A 88 3.79 -3.64 20.06
CA ASN A 88 3.34 -3.65 21.46
C ASN A 88 3.14 -5.09 21.99
N SER A 89 2.66 -5.21 23.23
CA SER A 89 2.37 -6.50 23.87
C SER A 89 1.23 -7.30 23.21
N GLN A 90 0.45 -6.68 22.33
CA GLN A 90 -0.61 -7.32 21.53
C GLN A 90 -0.14 -7.67 20.12
N ASN A 91 1.18 -7.61 19.86
CA ASN A 91 1.80 -7.82 18.55
C ASN A 91 1.33 -6.83 17.47
N ARG A 92 0.92 -5.61 17.86
CA ARG A 92 0.52 -4.55 16.92
C ARG A 92 1.66 -3.58 16.66
N PRO A 93 1.90 -3.14 15.41
CA PRO A 93 2.92 -2.14 15.10
C PRO A 93 2.67 -0.85 15.88
N ILE A 94 3.65 -0.35 16.62
CA ILE A 94 3.59 0.97 17.28
C ILE A 94 4.58 1.97 16.70
N ALA A 95 5.59 1.47 15.98
CA ALA A 95 6.48 2.31 15.21
C ALA A 95 7.15 1.49 14.10
N ALA A 96 7.55 2.16 13.02
CA ALA A 96 8.38 1.58 11.98
C ALA A 96 9.46 2.59 11.55
N TYR A 97 10.66 2.10 11.28
CA TYR A 97 11.85 2.91 11.00
C TYR A 97 12.63 2.27 9.86
N GLY A 98 12.91 3.04 8.80
CA GLY A 98 13.69 2.61 7.65
C GLY A 98 14.78 3.58 7.26
N ASP A 99 15.37 3.28 6.11
CA ASP A 99 16.25 4.18 5.35
C ASP A 99 15.45 5.34 4.71
N GLU A 100 16.11 6.18 3.91
CA GLU A 100 15.52 7.40 3.32
C GLU A 100 14.31 7.09 2.42
N ASP A 101 14.23 5.88 1.84
CA ASP A 101 13.11 5.46 0.99
C ASP A 101 11.94 4.87 1.80
N LEU A 102 12.17 4.57 3.07
CA LEU A 102 11.20 3.98 3.99
C LEU A 102 10.99 4.87 5.22
N GLN A 103 10.04 5.77 5.08
CA GLN A 103 9.60 6.73 6.09
C GLN A 103 9.42 6.12 7.49
N LYS A 104 9.66 6.97 8.49
CA LYS A 104 9.45 6.67 9.89
C LYS A 104 8.01 6.92 10.28
N PHE A 105 7.35 5.90 10.82
CA PHE A 105 5.98 5.98 11.30
C PHE A 105 5.87 5.72 12.80
N GLN A 106 4.91 6.37 13.45
CA GLN A 106 4.35 5.93 14.72
C GLN A 106 2.85 5.68 14.55
N PHE A 107 2.35 4.69 15.28
CA PHE A 107 0.97 4.22 15.14
C PHE A 107 0.25 4.29 16.48
N ARG A 108 -0.93 4.89 16.48
CA ARG A 108 -1.75 5.07 17.69
C ARG A 108 -3.08 4.33 17.55
N TYR A 109 -3.49 3.70 18.64
CA TYR A 109 -4.66 2.83 18.67
C TYR A 109 -5.69 3.31 19.68
N LYS A 110 -6.97 3.09 19.36
CA LYS A 110 -8.09 3.20 20.29
C LYS A 110 -9.05 2.05 20.03
N ASN A 111 -9.50 1.39 21.10
CA ASN A 111 -10.41 0.24 21.00
C ASN A 111 -9.94 -0.83 20.00
N ASN A 112 -8.63 -1.14 20.02
CA ASN A 112 -7.97 -2.12 19.15
C ASN A 112 -8.00 -1.79 17.63
N ARG A 113 -8.24 -0.52 17.27
CA ARG A 113 -8.16 -0.02 15.89
C ARG A 113 -7.12 1.07 15.77
N LEU A 114 -6.37 1.09 14.66
CA LEU A 114 -5.50 2.19 14.30
C LEU A 114 -6.35 3.46 14.13
N VAL A 115 -6.02 4.53 14.85
CA VAL A 115 -6.73 5.81 14.78
C VAL A 115 -5.86 6.95 14.31
N ALA A 116 -4.53 6.82 14.44
CA ALA A 116 -3.61 7.80 13.89
C ALA A 116 -2.29 7.19 13.41
N ILE A 117 -1.74 7.80 12.36
CA ILE A 117 -0.43 7.50 11.78
C ILE A 117 0.38 8.80 11.80
N ASP A 118 1.55 8.76 12.44
CA ASP A 118 2.47 9.89 12.54
C ASP A 118 3.69 9.63 11.66
N TRP A 119 3.84 10.37 10.56
CA TRP A 119 5.05 10.33 9.72
C TRP A 119 5.98 11.52 10.04
N GLU A 120 7.23 11.20 10.39
CA GLU A 120 8.33 12.18 10.56
C GLU A 120 8.09 13.39 11.49
N ASN A 121 7.11 13.33 12.41
CA ASN A 121 6.67 14.43 13.30
C ASN A 121 6.05 15.64 12.59
N TYR A 122 5.78 15.59 11.28
CA TYR A 122 5.24 16.74 10.53
C TYR A 122 3.73 16.70 10.40
N PHE A 123 3.16 15.53 10.15
CA PHE A 123 1.70 15.40 10.07
C PHE A 123 1.18 14.15 10.77
N VAL A 124 -0.11 14.20 11.08
CA VAL A 124 -0.83 13.14 11.77
C VAL A 124 -2.02 12.80 10.92
N ASP A 125 -2.03 11.61 10.32
CA ASP A 125 -3.19 11.13 9.58
C ASP A 125 -4.16 10.45 10.54
N SER A 126 -5.43 10.83 10.49
CA SER A 126 -6.52 10.21 11.23
C SER A 126 -7.17 9.09 10.41
N CYS A 127 -7.39 7.95 11.05
CA CYS A 127 -8.11 6.81 10.49
C CYS A 127 -9.56 6.81 11.01
N VAL A 128 -10.54 6.90 10.12
CA VAL A 128 -11.97 6.94 10.46
C VAL A 128 -12.65 5.71 9.89
N TYR A 129 -13.53 5.08 10.67
CA TYR A 129 -14.25 3.86 10.28
C TYR A 129 -15.75 4.06 10.32
N ASP A 130 -16.47 3.29 9.51
CA ASP A 130 -17.93 3.20 9.60
C ASP A 130 -18.38 2.22 10.71
N SER A 131 -19.70 2.09 10.85
CA SER A 131 -20.35 1.16 11.78
C SER A 131 -20.20 -0.31 11.40
N TYR A 132 -19.87 -0.62 10.14
CA TYR A 132 -19.63 -1.98 9.65
C TYR A 132 -18.18 -2.44 9.85
N GLY A 133 -17.29 -1.51 10.21
CA GLY A 133 -15.87 -1.76 10.41
C GLY A 133 -14.99 -1.48 9.20
N ASN A 134 -15.52 -0.87 8.13
CA ASN A 134 -14.71 -0.44 7.00
C ASN A 134 -13.96 0.84 7.33
N ILE A 135 -12.72 0.98 6.85
CA ILE A 135 -11.99 2.25 6.86
C ILE A 135 -12.66 3.22 5.88
N LEU A 136 -13.23 4.33 6.37
CA LEU A 136 -13.84 5.36 5.53
C LEU A 136 -12.82 6.36 4.99
N SER A 137 -11.81 6.70 5.79
CA SER A 137 -10.80 7.65 5.38
C SER A 137 -9.50 7.55 6.17
N ILE A 138 -8.41 7.96 5.53
CA ILE A 138 -7.10 8.24 6.13
C ILE A 138 -6.74 9.67 5.69
N LYS A 139 -6.74 10.62 6.64
CA LYS A 139 -6.65 12.06 6.31
C LYS A 139 -5.75 12.82 7.26
N GLU A 140 -5.01 13.78 6.69
CA GLU A 140 -4.18 14.70 7.44
C GLU A 140 -5.03 15.52 8.41
N ASN A 141 -4.68 15.47 9.70
CA ASN A 141 -5.30 16.30 10.72
C ASN A 141 -5.03 17.79 10.45
N GLY A 142 -6.09 18.60 10.43
CA GLY A 142 -6.02 20.05 10.23
C GLY A 142 -6.24 20.48 8.79
N ALA A 143 -5.59 19.83 7.81
CA ALA A 143 -5.80 20.12 6.40
C ALA A 143 -7.07 19.45 5.82
N GLY A 144 -7.48 18.30 6.37
CA GLY A 144 -8.64 17.55 5.89
C GLY A 144 -8.46 16.98 4.48
N ILE A 145 -7.22 16.98 3.98
CA ILE A 145 -6.84 16.37 2.70
C ILE A 145 -6.42 14.94 2.98
N GLY A 146 -6.93 14.00 2.20
CA GLY A 146 -6.48 12.62 2.26
C GLY A 146 -7.38 11.68 1.49
N TYR A 147 -7.27 10.41 1.82
CA TYR A 147 -8.00 9.33 1.18
C TYR A 147 -9.39 9.18 1.77
N THR A 148 -10.38 9.01 0.89
CA THR A 148 -11.75 8.63 1.22
C THR A 148 -12.13 7.42 0.39
N PHE A 149 -12.79 6.46 1.02
CA PHE A 149 -13.12 5.18 0.41
C PHE A 149 -14.63 4.99 0.30
N GLY A 150 -15.08 4.38 -0.79
CA GLY A 150 -16.48 4.00 -1.00
C GLY A 150 -16.66 2.49 -1.01
N TYR A 151 -17.85 2.02 -0.62
CA TYR A 151 -18.12 0.60 -0.45
C TYR A 151 -19.45 0.18 -1.07
N ASP A 152 -19.48 -1.05 -1.60
CA ASP A 152 -20.70 -1.80 -1.89
C ASP A 152 -21.07 -2.62 -0.64
N TYR A 153 -22.06 -2.14 0.11
CA TYR A 153 -22.50 -2.78 1.35
C TYR A 153 -23.25 -4.09 1.15
N SER A 154 -23.67 -4.41 -0.08
CA SER A 154 -24.34 -5.68 -0.39
C SER A 154 -23.36 -6.85 -0.51
N ARG A 155 -22.06 -6.56 -0.71
CA ARG A 155 -21.00 -7.57 -0.89
C ARG A 155 -19.99 -7.48 0.24
N LYS A 156 -19.39 -8.63 0.58
CA LYS A 156 -18.35 -8.75 1.60
C LYS A 156 -17.17 -9.59 1.11
N GLY A 157 -15.98 -9.29 1.61
CA GLY A 157 -14.75 -10.07 1.41
C GLY A 157 -14.07 -10.37 2.75
N LYS A 158 -13.16 -11.36 2.78
CA LYS A 158 -12.41 -11.71 4.02
C LYS A 158 -11.05 -11.03 4.11
N TYR A 159 -10.35 -10.91 2.98
CA TYR A 159 -9.07 -10.21 2.88
C TYR A 159 -9.06 -9.42 1.59
N GLN A 160 -8.93 -8.11 1.69
CA GLN A 160 -9.08 -7.19 0.57
C GLN A 160 -7.95 -6.17 0.64
N TYR A 161 -6.86 -6.46 -0.07
CA TYR A 161 -5.76 -5.53 -0.24
C TYR A 161 -5.93 -4.78 -1.56
N TYR A 162 -5.86 -3.46 -1.52
CA TYR A 162 -5.94 -2.62 -2.71
C TYR A 162 -4.67 -1.77 -2.81
N GLN A 163 -3.97 -1.87 -3.93
CA GLN A 163 -2.72 -1.15 -4.15
C GLN A 163 -2.94 0.37 -4.31
N ASP A 164 -4.13 0.78 -4.75
CA ASP A 164 -4.49 2.18 -5.02
C ASP A 164 -4.73 3.02 -3.75
N GLU A 165 -4.57 2.44 -2.55
CA GLU A 165 -4.90 3.10 -1.28
C GLU A 165 -3.97 4.26 -0.90
N LEU A 166 -2.74 4.31 -1.40
CA LEU A 166 -1.69 5.17 -0.85
C LEU A 166 -0.77 5.69 -1.96
N ARG A 167 -0.45 6.99 -1.94
CA ARG A 167 0.36 7.65 -2.95
C ARG A 167 1.76 7.04 -2.96
N THR A 168 2.40 7.25 -4.09
CA THR A 168 3.80 7.04 -4.50
C THR A 168 4.90 7.61 -3.57
N VAL A 169 4.60 7.89 -2.29
CA VAL A 169 5.56 8.47 -1.32
C VAL A 169 5.65 7.62 -0.05
N ASP A 170 4.61 6.83 0.29
CA ASP A 170 4.54 6.13 1.58
C ASP A 170 4.73 4.62 1.42
N ASN A 171 5.83 4.26 0.77
CA ASN A 171 6.22 2.88 0.46
C ASN A 171 6.23 1.99 1.70
N GLY A 172 6.65 2.55 2.85
CA GLY A 172 6.68 1.85 4.13
C GLY A 172 5.30 1.44 4.63
N PHE A 173 4.34 2.38 4.72
CA PHE A 173 3.02 2.05 5.26
C PHE A 173 2.25 1.08 4.36
N THR A 174 2.32 1.27 3.04
CA THR A 174 1.74 0.34 2.05
C THR A 174 2.28 -1.07 2.23
N LEU A 175 3.60 -1.21 2.40
CA LEU A 175 4.24 -2.49 2.67
C LEU A 175 3.73 -3.13 3.96
N LEU A 176 3.54 -2.36 5.03
CA LEU A 176 3.01 -2.87 6.30
C LEU A 176 1.56 -3.35 6.18
N CYS A 177 0.72 -2.64 5.42
CA CYS A 177 -0.64 -3.07 5.10
C CYS A 177 -0.63 -4.38 4.30
N TYR A 178 0.23 -4.48 3.29
CA TYR A 178 0.39 -5.68 2.48
C TYR A 178 0.82 -6.90 3.32
N LEU A 179 1.75 -6.69 4.28
CA LEU A 179 2.18 -7.71 5.23
C LEU A 179 1.08 -8.12 6.24
N GLY A 180 -0.10 -7.50 6.17
CA GLY A 180 -1.24 -7.82 7.03
C GLY A 180 -1.07 -7.35 8.47
N LEU A 181 -0.17 -6.39 8.73
CA LEU A 181 0.11 -5.89 10.08
C LEU A 181 -0.97 -4.95 10.62
N PHE A 182 -1.86 -4.48 9.74
CA PHE A 182 -3.03 -3.66 10.07
C PHE A 182 -4.33 -4.35 9.62
N PRO A 183 -4.71 -5.49 10.23
CA PRO A 183 -5.86 -6.27 9.79
C PRO A 183 -7.19 -5.48 9.86
N GLU A 184 -7.27 -4.46 10.71
CA GLU A 184 -8.43 -3.57 10.82
C GLU A 184 -8.63 -2.63 9.64
N LEU A 185 -7.60 -2.42 8.81
CA LEU A 185 -7.71 -1.61 7.60
C LEU A 185 -8.27 -2.42 6.43
N ASN A 186 -8.28 -3.75 6.52
CA ASN A 186 -8.95 -4.60 5.55
C ASN A 186 -10.46 -4.33 5.63
N PRO A 187 -11.09 -3.84 4.54
CA PRO A 187 -12.51 -3.58 4.57
C PRO A 187 -13.30 -4.89 4.67
N VAL A 188 -14.45 -4.80 5.34
CA VAL A 188 -15.44 -5.89 5.43
C VAL A 188 -16.25 -5.96 4.15
N ASN A 189 -16.63 -4.80 3.62
CA ASN A 189 -17.39 -4.65 2.39
C ASN A 189 -16.47 -4.42 1.19
N VAL A 190 -16.96 -4.70 -0.02
CA VAL A 190 -16.16 -4.55 -1.24
C VAL A 190 -15.98 -3.06 -1.53
N ARG A 191 -14.74 -2.60 -1.67
CA ARG A 191 -14.47 -1.20 -1.97
C ARG A 191 -14.83 -0.89 -3.42
N THR A 192 -15.48 0.23 -3.69
CA THR A 192 -15.93 0.63 -5.03
C THR A 192 -15.20 1.84 -5.57
N TYR A 193 -14.62 2.66 -4.70
CA TYR A 193 -13.75 3.75 -5.14
C TYR A 193 -12.75 4.15 -4.06
N VAL A 194 -11.72 4.86 -4.50
CA VAL A 194 -10.81 5.64 -3.66
C VAL A 194 -10.70 7.05 -4.24
N ARG A 195 -10.78 8.05 -3.36
CA ARG A 195 -10.69 9.48 -3.69
C ARG A 195 -9.63 10.13 -2.83
N LEU A 196 -8.73 10.89 -3.45
CA LEU A 196 -7.80 11.80 -2.77
C LEU A 196 -8.29 13.23 -2.95
N GLY A 197 -8.46 13.95 -1.84
CA GLY A 197 -8.84 15.36 -1.87
C GLY A 197 -9.34 15.87 -0.53
N PRO A 198 -9.72 17.15 -0.45
CA PRO A 198 -10.34 17.73 0.74
C PRO A 198 -11.76 17.21 0.99
N ASP A 199 -12.26 17.45 2.20
CA ASP A 199 -13.64 17.13 2.61
C ASP A 199 -14.72 17.88 1.82
N SER A 200 -14.37 19.00 1.17
CA SER A 200 -15.28 19.81 0.34
C SER A 200 -15.84 19.07 -0.89
N GLY A 201 -15.36 17.86 -1.17
CA GLY A 201 -15.84 17.02 -2.26
C GLY A 201 -15.05 17.17 -3.56
N MET A 202 -14.16 18.17 -3.66
CA MET A 202 -13.21 18.25 -4.77
C MET A 202 -12.25 17.07 -4.70
N ALA A 203 -12.10 16.35 -5.81
CA ALA A 203 -11.15 15.26 -5.94
C ALA A 203 -9.92 15.76 -6.71
N TYR A 204 -8.74 15.65 -6.11
CA TYR A 204 -7.48 15.74 -6.86
C TYR A 204 -7.25 14.48 -7.68
N TRP A 205 -7.78 13.36 -7.20
CA TRP A 205 -7.71 12.07 -7.85
C TRP A 205 -8.87 11.19 -7.40
N LEU A 206 -9.45 10.45 -8.33
CA LEU A 206 -10.56 9.53 -8.09
C LEU A 206 -10.35 8.29 -8.97
N ARG A 207 -10.44 7.11 -8.36
CA ARG A 207 -10.50 5.83 -9.08
C ARG A 207 -11.68 5.02 -8.62
N TYR A 208 -12.38 4.47 -9.59
CA TYR A 208 -13.39 3.44 -9.36
C TYR A 208 -12.73 2.07 -9.43
N LEU A 209 -13.10 1.23 -8.49
CA LEU A 209 -12.67 -0.15 -8.35
C LEU A 209 -13.83 -1.04 -8.78
N ILE A 210 -13.61 -1.83 -9.82
CA ILE A 210 -14.65 -2.60 -10.52
C ILE A 210 -14.20 -4.04 -10.69
N ASN A 211 -15.08 -4.91 -11.19
CA ASN A 211 -14.74 -6.27 -11.63
C ASN A 211 -13.90 -7.08 -10.60
N HIS A 212 -14.29 -6.99 -9.32
CA HIS A 212 -13.61 -7.68 -8.23
C HIS A 212 -13.79 -9.19 -8.33
N GLU A 213 -12.68 -9.91 -8.37
CA GLU A 213 -12.62 -11.37 -8.35
C GLU A 213 -12.00 -11.85 -7.03
N PHE A 214 -12.67 -12.83 -6.42
CA PHE A 214 -12.26 -13.43 -5.15
C PHE A 214 -11.97 -14.91 -5.34
N ASP A 215 -11.01 -15.42 -4.58
CA ASP A 215 -10.77 -16.86 -4.52
C ASP A 215 -11.82 -17.60 -3.66
N ASP A 216 -11.70 -18.92 -3.61
CA ASP A 216 -12.56 -19.83 -2.82
C ASP A 216 -12.57 -19.53 -1.31
N LYS A 217 -11.54 -18.84 -0.81
CA LYS A 217 -11.42 -18.41 0.59
C LYS A 217 -12.02 -17.02 0.82
N GLY A 218 -12.47 -16.33 -0.22
CA GLY A 218 -13.02 -14.97 -0.16
C GLY A 218 -11.94 -13.89 -0.07
N ARG A 219 -10.72 -14.18 -0.54
CA ARG A 219 -9.62 -13.20 -0.65
C ARG A 219 -9.68 -12.54 -2.02
N LEU A 220 -9.54 -11.23 -2.06
CA LEU A 220 -9.43 -10.49 -3.32
C LEU A 220 -8.16 -10.93 -4.04
N ILE A 221 -8.29 -11.35 -5.30
CA ILE A 221 -7.17 -11.79 -6.14
C ILE A 221 -7.00 -10.93 -7.39
N LYS A 222 -8.05 -10.21 -7.79
CA LYS A 222 -8.01 -9.30 -8.93
C LYS A 222 -9.13 -8.27 -8.85
N TYR A 223 -8.86 -7.08 -9.37
CA TYR A 223 -9.89 -6.06 -9.57
C TYR A 223 -9.52 -5.16 -10.75
N GLY A 224 -10.52 -4.54 -11.36
CA GLY A 224 -10.36 -3.51 -12.37
C GLY A 224 -10.29 -2.12 -11.74
N ILE A 225 -9.56 -1.21 -12.38
CA ILE A 225 -9.48 0.21 -12.06
C ILE A 225 -9.88 1.04 -13.26
N THR A 226 -10.64 2.12 -13.02
CA THR A 226 -11.00 3.08 -14.05
C THR A 226 -11.12 4.48 -13.48
N SER A 227 -10.70 5.48 -14.25
CA SER A 227 -10.92 6.90 -13.96
C SER A 227 -12.04 7.50 -14.82
N ASN A 228 -12.42 6.84 -15.92
CA ASN A 228 -13.42 7.30 -16.89
C ASN A 228 -14.05 6.10 -17.63
N PRO A 229 -15.33 6.20 -18.06
CA PRO A 229 -15.94 5.19 -18.92
C PRO A 229 -15.09 4.92 -20.17
N GLY A 230 -14.72 3.65 -20.39
CA GLY A 230 -13.97 3.22 -21.58
C GLY A 230 -12.46 3.04 -21.40
N SER A 231 -11.88 3.34 -20.23
CA SER A 231 -10.51 2.94 -19.88
C SER A 231 -10.49 2.05 -18.65
N GLU A 232 -10.19 0.77 -18.84
CA GLU A 232 -10.04 -0.20 -17.76
C GLU A 232 -8.60 -0.71 -17.72
N ALA A 233 -8.03 -0.76 -16.52
CA ALA A 233 -6.83 -1.53 -16.25
C ALA A 233 -7.12 -2.55 -15.15
N TYR A 234 -6.35 -3.63 -15.10
CA TYR A 234 -6.55 -4.71 -14.13
C TYR A 234 -5.34 -4.85 -13.23
N ILE A 235 -5.61 -4.97 -11.93
CA ILE A 235 -4.62 -5.31 -10.91
C ILE A 235 -4.84 -6.77 -10.54
N ILE A 236 -3.77 -7.56 -10.59
CA ILE A 236 -3.73 -8.95 -10.16
C ILE A 236 -2.83 -9.01 -8.93
N LEU A 237 -3.28 -9.68 -7.87
CA LEU A 237 -2.64 -9.71 -6.54
C LEU A 237 -1.92 -11.04 -6.25
#